data_AF-A0A2V6Z1K4-F1
#
_entry.id   AF-A0A2V6Z1K4-F1
#
_cell.length_a   1.000
_cell.length_b   1.000
_cell.length_c   1.000
_cell.angle_alpha   90.00
_cell.angle_beta   90.00
_cell.angle_gamma   90.00
#
_symmetry.space_group_name_H-M   'P 1'
#
loop_
_entity.id
_entity.type
_entity.pdbx_description
1 polymer ?
#
loop_
_entity_poly.entity_id
_entity_poly.type
_entity_poly.pdbx_seq_one_letter_code
_entity_poly.pdbx_strand_id
1 'polypeptide(L)'
;KALLEGDPSLRRADNEALVDYLFSGSPLGAKTGFAGISQLEPGHWLTWRDGQLVVRRYWDIAYRYEDPKREADLLAELAWVVDDAVRIHSRSDVPIGSHLSGGLDSSAVASFAARYVRPLTTFAIGFRENPYYDETEYARAAAAHIGATHVEELGHAHDLGGLLPALIYHMDFALPSWGGFGYFAVSRLAKRHVKVSLTGHGGDEVFVGYPKYFDVAFGSTDMFDFSGQPSFGRSAMQRMRTVLRRQGPVGLVRQLGRRLRPPPRSLEDRWVSYCGAEPVRHPMLHPRFVQTLGSYSPRGGYLRVLHEANTDEILDKCLYHDLRVYLPQFLAMEDRMSMAVSLESRVPLLDHRVVELIGRIPPALKVSGRQPKRLLKEIVRPLLPEGIRERRDKRPFPVPMWEWFDGELAGTVRDILRSTQCLDRGVFHPDRLREDVMSPEVVWPLINLELWFRIFVDRDPHWVEQAATLATSRLVHSGGTPVGARPAHLHHPAGSNACASLQRRAIRRVNFSGPIFQVLRMAVLPKTGV
;
A
#
# COMPACT_ATOMS: atom_id res chain seq x y z
N LYS A 1 17.41 0.20 13.81
CA LYS A 1 18.54 -0.77 13.67
C LYS A 1 19.84 -0.32 14.34
N ALA A 2 20.53 0.71 13.86
CA ALA A 2 21.81 1.15 14.45
C ALA A 2 21.73 1.42 15.97
N LEU A 3 20.63 2.02 16.43
CA LEU A 3 20.36 2.22 17.86
C LEU A 3 20.37 0.90 18.66
N LEU A 4 19.79 -0.17 18.11
CA LEU A 4 19.71 -1.48 18.78
C LEU A 4 21.04 -2.25 18.79
N GLU A 5 21.95 -1.92 17.87
CA GLU A 5 23.31 -2.47 17.86
C GLU A 5 24.23 -1.67 18.80
N GLY A 6 24.05 -0.35 18.87
CA GLY A 6 24.77 0.51 19.81
C GLY A 6 24.35 0.32 21.28
N ASP A 7 23.07 0.00 21.52
CA ASP A 7 22.55 -0.30 22.85
C ASP A 7 21.54 -1.47 22.80
N PRO A 8 21.97 -2.70 23.11
CA PRO A 8 21.09 -3.87 23.17
C PRO A 8 19.97 -3.76 24.21
N SER A 9 20.07 -2.90 25.22
CA SER A 9 19.01 -2.71 26.23
C SER A 9 17.73 -2.07 25.66
N LEU A 10 17.84 -1.47 24.47
CA LEU A 10 16.73 -0.92 23.70
C LEU A 10 15.92 -1.98 22.94
N ARG A 11 16.35 -3.26 22.93
CA ARG A 11 15.63 -4.39 22.32
C ARG A 11 14.46 -4.83 23.20
N ARG A 12 13.56 -3.91 23.53
CA ARG A 12 12.37 -4.13 24.35
C ARG A 12 11.16 -3.67 23.57
N ALA A 13 10.11 -4.48 23.55
CA ALA A 13 8.89 -4.13 22.85
C ALA A 13 8.12 -3.04 23.60
N ASP A 14 7.50 -2.14 22.83
CA ASP A 14 6.51 -1.18 23.32
C ASP A 14 5.12 -1.83 23.22
N ASN A 15 4.55 -2.23 24.37
CA ASN A 15 3.26 -2.94 24.40
C ASN A 15 2.10 -2.09 23.86
N GLU A 16 2.15 -0.76 23.99
CA GLU A 16 1.13 0.13 23.43
C GLU A 16 1.21 0.14 21.90
N ALA A 17 2.42 0.20 21.34
CA ALA A 17 2.64 0.13 19.90
C ALA A 17 2.18 -1.20 19.29
N LEU A 18 2.34 -2.32 20.01
CA LEU A 18 1.85 -3.63 19.56
C LEU A 18 0.32 -3.65 19.43
N VAL A 19 -0.39 -3.07 20.41
CA VAL A 19 -1.86 -3.03 20.33
C VAL A 19 -2.39 -1.96 19.39
N ASP A 20 -1.66 -0.87 19.19
CA ASP A 20 -1.93 0.09 18.13
C ASP A 20 -1.87 -0.56 16.76
N TYR A 21 -0.86 -1.42 16.53
CA TYR A 21 -0.72 -2.20 15.31
C TYR A 21 -1.88 -3.17 15.11
N LEU A 22 -2.26 -3.93 16.13
CA LEU A 22 -3.41 -4.85 16.06
C LEU A 22 -4.74 -4.12 15.85
N PHE A 23 -4.84 -2.87 16.30
CA PHE A 23 -6.03 -2.04 16.16
C PHE A 23 -6.10 -1.33 14.81
N SER A 24 -5.01 -0.71 14.35
CA SER A 24 -5.04 0.23 13.21
C SER A 24 -4.07 -0.12 12.08
N GLY A 25 -3.28 -1.19 12.21
CA GLY A 25 -2.26 -1.59 11.23
C GLY A 25 -0.88 -0.97 11.47
N SER A 26 -0.71 -0.04 12.41
CA SER A 26 0.63 0.41 12.87
C SER A 26 0.61 1.12 14.24
N PRO A 27 1.78 1.40 14.85
CA PRO A 27 1.91 2.28 16.00
C PRO A 27 1.32 3.69 15.78
N LEU A 28 0.66 4.26 16.78
CA LEU A 28 0.06 5.60 16.67
C LEU A 28 1.03 6.70 17.10
N GLY A 29 0.99 7.82 16.38
CA GLY A 29 1.80 9.02 16.63
C GLY A 29 3.31 8.75 16.56
N ALA A 30 4.05 9.30 17.52
CA ALA A 30 5.51 9.15 17.60
C ALA A 30 6.00 7.76 18.06
N LYS A 31 5.12 6.80 18.34
CA LYS A 31 5.53 5.49 18.86
C LYS A 31 6.23 4.64 17.80
N THR A 32 7.10 3.76 18.26
CA THR A 32 7.70 2.69 17.45
C THR A 32 7.46 1.35 18.13
N GLY A 33 7.80 0.24 17.47
CA GLY A 33 7.75 -1.07 18.12
C GLY A 33 8.65 -1.22 19.35
N PHE A 34 9.59 -0.29 19.56
CA PHE A 34 10.61 -0.36 20.61
C PHE A 34 10.33 0.65 21.73
N ALA A 35 10.32 0.17 22.96
CA ALA A 35 10.13 1.01 24.13
C ALA A 35 11.31 2.00 24.28
N GLY A 36 11.00 3.28 24.45
CA GLY A 36 12.00 4.35 24.58
C GLY A 36 12.60 4.83 23.25
N ILE A 37 12.10 4.35 22.11
CA ILE A 37 12.44 4.88 20.78
C ILE A 37 11.19 5.52 20.17
N SER A 38 11.33 6.79 19.80
CA SER A 38 10.26 7.55 19.15
C SER A 38 10.66 7.99 17.75
N GLN A 39 9.69 8.02 16.84
CA GLN A 39 9.85 8.60 15.51
C GLN A 39 9.44 10.08 15.50
N LEU A 40 10.06 10.87 14.64
CA LEU A 40 9.63 12.24 14.36
C LEU A 40 8.34 12.19 13.52
N GLU A 41 7.28 12.85 13.99
CA GLU A 41 6.01 12.85 13.28
C GLU A 41 6.09 13.64 11.95
N PRO A 42 5.34 13.24 10.90
CA PRO A 42 5.29 13.97 9.63
C PRO A 42 4.94 15.44 9.81
N GLY A 43 5.49 16.31 8.95
CA GLY A 43 5.25 17.76 9.02
C GLY A 43 5.90 18.46 10.22
N HIS A 44 6.84 17.80 10.90
CA HIS A 44 7.61 18.37 12.01
C HIS A 44 9.10 18.44 11.70
N TRP A 45 9.78 19.38 12.34
CA TRP A 45 11.24 19.40 12.46
C TRP A 45 11.64 19.26 13.92
N LEU A 46 12.89 18.83 14.13
CA LEU A 46 13.50 18.61 15.44
C LEU A 46 14.82 19.37 15.51
N THR A 47 15.02 20.12 16.59
CA THR A 47 16.31 20.71 16.95
C THR A 47 16.80 20.11 18.26
N TRP A 48 18.05 19.65 18.27
CA TRP A 48 18.76 19.24 19.48
C TRP A 48 19.95 20.17 19.70
N ARG A 49 19.97 20.88 20.82
CA ARG A 49 21.01 21.85 21.16
C ARG A 49 21.17 21.96 22.66
N ASP A 50 22.42 21.91 23.16
CA ASP A 50 22.76 22.13 24.57
C ASP A 50 21.92 21.26 25.55
N GLY A 51 21.63 20.02 25.15
CA GLY A 51 20.81 19.09 25.94
C GLY A 51 19.29 19.30 25.83
N GLN A 52 18.83 20.25 25.02
CA GLN A 52 17.41 20.55 24.82
C GLN A 52 16.91 20.01 23.48
N LEU A 53 15.78 19.29 23.54
CA LEU A 53 15.02 18.82 22.38
C LEU A 53 13.82 19.72 22.13
N VAL A 54 13.72 20.30 20.94
CA VAL A 54 12.56 21.07 20.51
C VAL A 54 11.99 20.47 19.23
N VAL A 55 10.73 20.06 19.28
CA VAL A 55 9.97 19.57 18.12
C VAL A 55 8.91 20.61 17.78
N ARG A 56 8.81 20.98 16.50
CA ARG A 56 7.82 21.94 16.01
C ARG A 56 7.20 21.45 14.71
N ARG A 57 5.88 21.58 14.62
CA ARG A 57 5.12 21.37 13.39
C ARG A 57 5.30 22.57 12.46
N TYR A 58 5.70 22.32 11.22
CA TYR A 58 5.82 23.36 10.19
C TYR A 58 4.73 23.28 9.12
N TRP A 59 4.06 22.13 8.98
CA TRP A 59 3.00 21.94 8.00
C TRP A 59 1.87 21.09 8.57
N ASP A 60 0.64 21.46 8.20
CA ASP A 60 -0.58 20.68 8.38
C ASP A 60 -1.56 21.08 7.27
N ILE A 61 -2.43 20.17 6.84
CA ILE A 61 -3.45 20.51 5.86
C ILE A 61 -4.49 21.43 6.52
N ALA A 62 -4.86 22.49 5.81
CA ALA A 62 -5.92 23.39 6.25
C ALA A 62 -7.10 23.29 5.28
N TYR A 63 -8.26 22.87 5.78
CA TYR A 63 -9.51 22.95 5.03
C TYR A 63 -9.99 24.40 5.06
N ARG A 64 -9.98 25.03 3.89
CA ARG A 64 -10.39 26.43 3.67
C ARG A 64 -11.12 26.50 2.35
N TYR A 65 -12.43 26.33 2.41
CA TYR A 65 -13.24 26.16 1.21
C TYR A 65 -13.28 27.43 0.37
N GLU A 66 -12.94 27.27 -0.90
CA GLU A 66 -13.05 28.30 -1.93
C GLU A 66 -14.02 27.76 -2.99
N ASP A 67 -15.15 28.44 -3.17
CA ASP A 67 -16.05 28.10 -4.27
C ASP A 67 -15.45 28.62 -5.58
N PRO A 68 -15.12 27.74 -6.55
CA PRO A 68 -14.63 28.21 -7.83
C PRO A 68 -15.75 28.98 -8.54
N LYS A 69 -15.39 30.04 -9.27
CA LYS A 69 -16.37 30.78 -10.10
C LYS A 69 -17.07 29.86 -11.10
N ARG A 70 -16.38 28.82 -11.60
CA ARG A 70 -16.92 27.74 -12.43
C ARG A 70 -16.18 26.43 -12.16
N GLU A 71 -16.90 25.31 -12.14
CA GLU A 71 -16.31 23.97 -11.96
C GLU A 71 -15.24 23.65 -13.01
N ALA A 72 -15.43 24.09 -14.26
CA ALA A 72 -14.47 23.88 -15.34
C ALA A 72 -13.10 24.53 -15.06
N ASP A 73 -13.08 25.69 -14.39
CA ASP A 73 -11.84 26.39 -14.04
C ASP A 73 -11.07 25.59 -12.97
N LEU A 74 -11.78 25.06 -11.97
CA LEU A 74 -11.21 24.18 -10.95
C LEU A 74 -10.61 22.90 -11.56
N LEU A 75 -11.34 22.24 -12.45
CA LEU A 75 -10.86 21.02 -13.10
C LEU A 75 -9.62 21.28 -13.97
N ALA A 76 -9.57 22.43 -14.66
CA ALA A 76 -8.41 22.85 -15.44
C ALA A 76 -7.19 23.12 -14.55
N GLU A 77 -7.37 23.82 -13.43
CA GLU A 77 -6.31 24.07 -12.44
C GLU A 77 -5.81 22.74 -11.86
N LEU A 78 -6.71 21.88 -11.41
CA LEU A 78 -6.35 20.57 -10.84
C LEU A 78 -5.60 19.71 -11.87
N ALA A 79 -6.06 19.65 -13.12
CA ALA A 79 -5.37 18.93 -14.19
C ALA A 79 -3.96 19.47 -14.42
N TRP A 80 -3.79 20.80 -14.40
CA TRP A 80 -2.50 21.45 -14.54
C TRP A 80 -1.57 21.16 -13.35
N VAL A 81 -2.05 21.28 -12.11
CA VAL A 81 -1.24 21.02 -10.91
C VAL A 81 -0.78 19.56 -10.87
N VAL A 82 -1.66 18.61 -11.21
CA VAL A 82 -1.30 17.18 -11.27
C VAL A 82 -0.29 16.88 -12.39
N ASP A 83 -0.49 17.44 -13.60
CA ASP A 83 0.46 17.30 -14.71
C ASP A 83 1.84 17.89 -14.36
N ASP A 84 1.86 19.06 -13.72
CA ASP A 84 3.08 19.73 -13.29
C ASP A 84 3.79 18.99 -12.15
N ALA A 85 3.03 18.43 -11.20
CA ALA A 85 3.57 17.56 -10.16
C ALA A 85 4.27 16.35 -10.80
N VAL A 86 3.62 15.65 -11.73
CA VAL A 86 4.23 14.52 -12.45
C VAL A 86 5.44 14.96 -13.27
N ARG A 87 5.40 16.12 -13.92
CA ARG A 87 6.54 16.70 -14.66
C ARG A 87 7.76 16.91 -13.76
N ILE A 88 7.59 17.50 -12.58
CA ILE A 88 8.67 17.74 -11.62
C ILE A 88 9.21 16.41 -11.09
N HIS A 89 8.34 15.47 -10.73
CA HIS A 89 8.74 14.15 -10.24
C HIS A 89 9.38 13.28 -11.33
N SER A 90 9.19 13.61 -12.61
CA SER A 90 9.85 12.97 -13.75
C SER A 90 11.27 13.48 -14.01
N ARG A 91 11.78 14.44 -13.24
CA ARG A 91 13.16 14.94 -13.38
C ARG A 91 14.16 13.95 -12.79
N SER A 92 15.04 13.39 -13.62
CA SER A 92 16.07 12.44 -13.18
C SER A 92 17.20 12.36 -14.20
N ASP A 93 18.42 12.15 -13.72
CA ASP A 93 19.61 11.84 -14.56
C ASP A 93 19.76 10.34 -14.84
N VAL A 94 18.89 9.51 -14.26
CA VAL A 94 18.83 8.06 -14.44
C VAL A 94 17.46 7.62 -14.96
N PRO A 95 17.35 6.46 -15.63
CA PRO A 95 16.08 5.97 -16.15
C PRO A 95 14.98 5.90 -15.09
N ILE A 96 13.80 6.41 -15.46
CA ILE A 96 12.58 6.39 -14.66
C ILE A 96 11.58 5.42 -15.31
N GLY A 97 10.82 4.69 -14.49
CA GLY A 97 9.63 3.97 -14.92
C GLY A 97 8.41 4.31 -14.07
N SER A 98 7.35 3.53 -14.21
CA SER A 98 6.13 3.69 -13.41
C SER A 98 5.55 2.35 -13.00
N HIS A 99 5.11 2.22 -11.75
CA HIS A 99 4.24 1.11 -11.37
C HIS A 99 2.87 1.30 -12.05
N LEU A 100 2.29 0.21 -12.55
CA LEU A 100 1.04 0.24 -13.29
C LEU A 100 0.17 -0.98 -12.93
N SER A 101 -0.85 -0.75 -12.11
CA SER A 101 -1.75 -1.80 -11.61
C SER A 101 -3.05 -1.90 -12.42
N GLY A 102 -3.19 -1.15 -13.50
CA GLY A 102 -4.47 -0.98 -14.20
C GLY A 102 -5.57 -0.30 -13.37
N GLY A 103 -5.19 0.37 -12.28
CA GLY A 103 -6.08 1.21 -11.48
C GLY A 103 -6.08 2.65 -11.97
N LEU A 104 -7.06 3.44 -11.53
CA LEU A 104 -7.20 4.82 -11.95
C LEU A 104 -5.94 5.65 -11.63
N ASP A 105 -5.40 5.52 -10.42
CA ASP A 105 -4.32 6.40 -9.94
C ASP A 105 -2.99 6.10 -10.62
N SER A 106 -2.60 4.82 -10.67
CA SER A 106 -1.36 4.42 -11.33
C SER A 106 -1.42 4.66 -12.84
N SER A 107 -2.58 4.45 -13.47
CA SER A 107 -2.77 4.77 -14.89
C SER A 107 -2.75 6.28 -15.13
N ALA A 108 -3.33 7.09 -14.24
CA ALA A 108 -3.27 8.55 -14.33
C ALA A 108 -1.83 9.05 -14.32
N VAL A 109 -1.04 8.62 -13.33
CA VAL A 109 0.37 8.99 -13.20
C VAL A 109 1.17 8.53 -14.41
N ALA A 110 0.99 7.28 -14.88
CA ALA A 110 1.68 6.77 -16.06
C ALA A 110 1.32 7.57 -17.33
N SER A 111 0.05 7.94 -17.52
CA SER A 111 -0.41 8.74 -18.67
C SER A 111 0.18 10.15 -18.68
N PHE A 112 0.24 10.83 -17.52
CA PHE A 112 0.93 12.12 -17.41
C PHE A 112 2.44 11.96 -17.64
N ALA A 113 3.06 10.92 -17.06
CA ALA A 113 4.50 10.68 -17.17
C ALA A 113 4.95 10.41 -18.62
N ALA A 114 4.13 9.72 -19.42
CA ALA A 114 4.42 9.43 -20.83
C ALA A 114 4.57 10.68 -21.73
N ARG A 115 4.14 11.85 -21.24
CA ARG A 115 4.38 13.15 -21.90
C ARG A 115 5.82 13.62 -21.77
N TYR A 116 6.50 13.24 -20.68
CA TYR A 116 7.81 13.76 -20.30
C TYR A 116 8.92 12.70 -20.38
N VAL A 117 8.58 11.43 -20.19
CA VAL A 117 9.53 10.31 -20.19
C VAL A 117 9.28 9.44 -21.42
N ARG A 118 10.28 9.33 -22.30
CA ARG A 118 10.22 8.48 -23.51
C ARG A 118 11.56 7.78 -23.78
N PRO A 119 11.59 6.44 -23.92
CA PRO A 119 10.47 5.53 -23.68
C PRO A 119 10.13 5.43 -22.17
N LEU A 120 8.84 5.31 -21.84
CA LEU A 120 8.39 4.98 -20.48
C LEU A 120 8.27 3.47 -20.34
N THR A 121 8.89 2.91 -19.30
CA THR A 121 8.72 1.50 -18.91
C THR A 121 7.75 1.41 -17.73
N THR A 122 6.79 0.49 -17.82
CA THR A 122 5.76 0.26 -16.79
C THR A 122 5.87 -1.14 -16.23
N PHE A 123 5.58 -1.29 -14.93
CA PHE A 123 5.76 -2.54 -14.20
C PHE A 123 4.48 -2.98 -13.49
N ALA A 124 4.14 -4.27 -13.60
CA ALA A 124 3.00 -4.89 -12.93
C ALA A 124 3.39 -6.23 -12.29
N ILE A 125 2.64 -6.62 -11.25
CA ILE A 125 2.65 -7.98 -10.70
C ILE A 125 1.24 -8.54 -10.77
N GLY A 126 1.11 -9.77 -11.25
CA GLY A 126 -0.14 -10.53 -11.28
C GLY A 126 -0.14 -11.74 -10.35
N PHE A 127 -1.33 -12.28 -10.08
CA PHE A 127 -1.55 -13.50 -9.29
C PHE A 127 -2.51 -14.40 -10.07
N ARG A 128 -2.23 -15.70 -10.17
CA ARG A 128 -2.98 -16.64 -11.04
C ARG A 128 -3.94 -17.56 -10.28
N GLU A 129 -3.90 -17.53 -8.96
CA GLU A 129 -4.68 -18.38 -8.06
C GLU A 129 -6.18 -18.19 -8.27
N ASN A 130 -6.60 -16.94 -8.53
CA ASN A 130 -7.98 -16.59 -8.81
C ASN A 130 -8.03 -15.31 -9.66
N PRO A 131 -8.87 -15.26 -10.72
CA PRO A 131 -9.09 -14.04 -11.52
C PRO A 131 -9.42 -12.80 -10.69
N TYR A 132 -9.99 -12.98 -9.48
CA TYR A 132 -10.25 -11.91 -8.52
C TYR A 132 -8.98 -11.09 -8.16
N TYR A 133 -7.81 -11.72 -8.16
CA TYR A 133 -6.53 -11.09 -7.81
C TYR A 133 -5.73 -10.59 -9.04
N ASP A 134 -6.16 -10.90 -10.25
CA ASP A 134 -5.41 -10.55 -11.47
C ASP A 134 -5.90 -9.24 -12.08
N GLU A 135 -5.08 -8.20 -11.99
CA GLU A 135 -5.34 -6.89 -12.61
C GLU A 135 -4.47 -6.63 -13.86
N THR A 136 -3.72 -7.64 -14.32
CA THR A 136 -2.71 -7.47 -15.37
C THR A 136 -3.31 -7.09 -16.72
N GLU A 137 -4.52 -7.54 -17.04
CA GLU A 137 -5.21 -7.15 -18.29
C GLU A 137 -5.42 -5.63 -18.37
N TYR A 138 -5.88 -5.02 -17.28
CA TYR A 138 -6.06 -3.57 -17.20
C TYR A 138 -4.72 -2.82 -17.27
N ALA A 139 -3.67 -3.37 -16.66
CA ALA A 139 -2.32 -2.80 -16.74
C ALA A 139 -1.77 -2.81 -18.17
N ARG A 140 -1.94 -3.93 -18.90
CA ARG A 140 -1.56 -4.04 -20.32
C ARG A 140 -2.34 -3.06 -21.19
N ALA A 141 -3.65 -2.91 -20.96
CA ALA A 141 -4.49 -1.97 -21.69
C ALA A 141 -4.03 -0.51 -21.48
N ALA A 142 -3.73 -0.13 -20.23
CA ALA A 142 -3.18 1.19 -19.91
C ALA A 142 -1.82 1.42 -20.59
N ALA A 143 -0.91 0.46 -20.51
CA ALA A 143 0.43 0.56 -21.09
C ALA A 143 0.37 0.70 -22.62
N ALA A 144 -0.49 -0.09 -23.27
CA ALA A 144 -0.71 -0.02 -24.71
C ALA A 144 -1.28 1.35 -25.13
N HIS A 145 -2.22 1.91 -24.35
CA HIS A 145 -2.83 3.21 -24.63
C HIS A 145 -1.80 4.35 -24.64
N ILE A 146 -0.79 4.29 -23.77
CA ILE A 146 0.24 5.33 -23.65
C ILE A 146 1.52 5.02 -24.44
N GLY A 147 1.57 3.88 -25.15
CA GLY A 147 2.75 3.43 -25.89
C GLY A 147 3.95 3.09 -25.01
N ALA A 148 3.72 2.64 -23.77
CA ALA A 148 4.79 2.27 -22.84
C ALA A 148 5.34 0.86 -23.14
N THR A 149 6.62 0.64 -22.81
CA THR A 149 7.15 -0.72 -22.68
C THR A 149 6.62 -1.32 -21.39
N HIS A 150 5.88 -2.42 -21.46
CA HIS A 150 5.27 -3.05 -20.30
C HIS A 150 6.03 -4.30 -19.88
N VAL A 151 6.32 -4.43 -18.58
CA VAL A 151 6.97 -5.59 -17.99
C VAL A 151 6.11 -6.09 -16.84
N GLU A 152 5.86 -7.38 -16.81
CA GLU A 152 4.97 -8.05 -15.87
C GLU A 152 5.65 -9.31 -15.33
N GLU A 153 5.49 -9.58 -14.04
CA GLU A 153 5.83 -10.87 -13.43
C GLU A 153 4.66 -11.39 -12.58
N LEU A 154 4.73 -12.67 -12.21
CA LEU A 154 3.77 -13.28 -11.30
C LEU A 154 4.34 -13.32 -9.89
N GLY A 155 3.49 -13.07 -8.90
CA GLY A 155 3.80 -13.33 -7.50
C GLY A 155 3.49 -14.78 -7.12
N HIS A 156 4.26 -15.33 -6.18
CA HIS A 156 4.12 -16.71 -5.71
C HIS A 156 4.12 -16.81 -4.18
N ALA A 157 3.43 -17.80 -3.62
CA ALA A 157 3.38 -18.04 -2.17
C ALA A 157 4.77 -18.28 -1.57
N HIS A 158 5.60 -19.04 -2.30
CA HIS A 158 6.99 -19.31 -1.92
C HIS A 158 7.82 -18.01 -1.76
N ASP A 159 7.62 -17.02 -2.63
CA ASP A 159 8.28 -15.72 -2.48
C ASP A 159 7.88 -15.06 -1.15
N LEU A 160 6.58 -15.05 -0.81
CA LEU A 160 6.13 -14.47 0.45
C LEU A 160 6.76 -15.19 1.66
N GLY A 161 6.71 -16.52 1.69
CA GLY A 161 7.24 -17.32 2.79
C GLY A 161 8.74 -17.08 3.05
N GLY A 162 9.54 -17.03 1.99
CA GLY A 162 10.99 -16.80 2.11
C GLY A 162 11.39 -15.35 2.36
N LEU A 163 10.58 -14.38 1.91
CA LEU A 163 10.94 -12.95 1.98
C LEU A 163 10.38 -12.23 3.19
N LEU A 164 9.29 -12.72 3.80
CA LEU A 164 8.62 -12.02 4.90
C LEU A 164 9.57 -11.60 6.05
N PRO A 165 10.51 -12.44 6.54
CA PRO A 165 11.47 -12.01 7.56
C PRO A 165 12.31 -10.80 7.11
N ALA A 166 12.75 -10.81 5.85
CA ALA A 166 13.55 -9.72 5.29
C ALA A 166 12.72 -8.45 5.07
N LEU A 167 11.46 -8.58 4.65
CA LEU A 167 10.54 -7.44 4.56
C LEU A 167 10.30 -6.80 5.92
N ILE A 168 10.07 -7.60 6.97
CA ILE A 168 9.91 -7.10 8.35
C ILE A 168 11.19 -6.41 8.83
N TYR A 169 12.37 -6.96 8.48
CA TYR A 169 13.65 -6.34 8.79
C TYR A 169 13.84 -4.98 8.11
N HIS A 170 13.46 -4.85 6.84
CA HIS A 170 13.51 -3.56 6.12
C HIS A 170 12.45 -2.59 6.61
N MET A 171 11.28 -3.09 7.03
CA MET A 171 10.21 -2.29 7.62
C MET A 171 10.55 -1.82 9.04
N ASP A 172 11.58 -2.35 9.71
CA ASP A 172 11.94 -2.10 11.12
C ASP A 172 10.83 -2.44 12.15
N PHE A 173 9.65 -2.84 11.67
CA PHE A 173 8.46 -3.23 12.42
C PHE A 173 7.57 -4.13 11.54
N ALA A 174 6.42 -4.54 12.06
CA ALA A 174 5.42 -5.30 11.32
C ALA A 174 4.89 -4.57 10.08
N LEU A 175 4.58 -5.30 9.00
CA LEU A 175 3.97 -4.74 7.80
C LEU A 175 2.49 -4.40 8.05
N PRO A 176 2.01 -3.22 7.61
CA PRO A 176 0.64 -2.77 7.89
C PRO A 176 -0.41 -3.55 7.10
N SER A 177 -0.05 -4.08 5.93
CA SER A 177 -0.92 -4.94 5.12
C SER A 177 -0.10 -5.87 4.22
N TRP A 178 -0.74 -6.93 3.73
CA TRP A 178 -0.15 -7.81 2.71
C TRP A 178 0.13 -7.09 1.38
N GLY A 179 -0.46 -5.92 1.14
CA GLY A 179 -0.14 -5.08 -0.02
C GLY A 179 1.33 -4.69 -0.08
N GLY A 180 2.02 -4.63 1.07
CA GLY A 180 3.46 -4.38 1.13
C GLY A 180 4.30 -5.45 0.42
N PHE A 181 3.87 -6.71 0.44
CA PHE A 181 4.52 -7.78 -0.32
C PHE A 181 4.35 -7.58 -1.83
N GLY A 182 3.12 -7.30 -2.28
CA GLY A 182 2.85 -7.02 -3.70
C GLY A 182 3.65 -5.81 -4.21
N TYR A 183 3.71 -4.76 -3.39
CA TYR A 183 4.50 -3.57 -3.70
C TYR A 183 6.02 -3.83 -3.72
N PHE A 184 6.55 -4.62 -2.78
CA PHE A 184 7.94 -5.08 -2.84
C PHE A 184 8.22 -5.87 -4.12
N ALA A 185 7.34 -6.81 -4.49
CA ALA A 185 7.52 -7.64 -5.68
C ALA A 185 7.62 -6.81 -6.97
N VAL A 186 6.73 -5.82 -7.14
CA VAL A 186 6.79 -4.92 -8.32
C VAL A 186 8.01 -4.00 -8.26
N SER A 187 8.43 -3.56 -7.07
CA SER A 187 9.66 -2.77 -6.90
C SER A 187 10.90 -3.58 -7.28
N ARG A 188 10.96 -4.85 -6.87
CA ARG A 188 12.03 -5.80 -7.23
C ARG A 188 12.10 -6.03 -8.73
N LEU A 189 10.96 -6.06 -9.42
CA LEU A 189 10.89 -6.11 -10.88
C LEU A 189 11.41 -4.82 -11.50
N ALA A 190 10.83 -3.67 -11.12
CA ALA A 190 11.19 -2.35 -11.65
C ALA A 190 12.69 -2.06 -11.50
N LYS A 191 13.28 -2.44 -10.36
CA LYS A 191 14.71 -2.26 -10.08
C LYS A 191 15.65 -2.85 -11.13
N ARG A 192 15.24 -3.92 -11.82
CA ARG A 192 16.06 -4.54 -12.88
C ARG A 192 16.20 -3.65 -14.12
N HIS A 193 15.35 -2.64 -14.25
CA HIS A 193 15.26 -1.78 -15.43
C HIS A 193 15.52 -0.30 -15.11
N VAL A 194 15.09 0.19 -13.95
CA VAL A 194 15.12 1.61 -13.59
C VAL A 194 15.67 1.82 -12.18
N LYS A 195 16.02 3.07 -11.86
CA LYS A 195 16.45 3.47 -10.51
C LYS A 195 15.37 4.26 -9.77
N VAL A 196 14.44 4.85 -10.52
CA VAL A 196 13.33 5.65 -10.01
C VAL A 196 12.03 5.11 -10.59
N SER A 197 10.98 5.03 -9.79
CA SER A 197 9.64 4.62 -10.22
C SER A 197 8.59 5.60 -9.71
N LEU A 198 7.71 6.04 -10.61
CA LEU A 198 6.52 6.83 -10.26
C LEU A 198 5.38 5.89 -9.83
N THR A 199 4.64 6.27 -8.79
CA THR A 199 3.51 5.48 -8.27
C THR A 199 2.24 6.33 -8.20
N GLY A 200 1.09 5.66 -8.23
CA GLY A 200 -0.22 6.28 -8.03
C GLY A 200 -0.66 6.34 -6.56
N HIS A 201 0.25 6.11 -5.62
CA HIS A 201 -0.07 6.11 -4.20
C HIS A 201 -0.46 7.50 -3.69
N GLY A 202 -1.29 7.54 -2.64
CA GLY A 202 -1.96 8.76 -2.20
C GLY A 202 -3.22 9.12 -2.99
N GLY A 203 -3.47 8.47 -4.12
CA GLY A 203 -4.62 8.77 -4.98
C GLY A 203 -5.97 8.50 -4.30
N ASP A 204 -6.06 7.46 -3.48
CA ASP A 204 -7.29 7.15 -2.74
C ASP A 204 -7.55 8.15 -1.60
N GLU A 205 -6.52 8.54 -0.86
CA GLU A 205 -6.58 9.46 0.28
C GLU A 205 -6.82 10.90 -0.16
N VAL A 206 -6.28 11.30 -1.32
CA VAL A 206 -6.44 12.64 -1.88
C VAL A 206 -7.74 12.77 -2.69
N PHE A 207 -8.13 11.75 -3.46
CA PHE A 207 -9.28 11.82 -4.36
C PHE A 207 -10.51 11.03 -3.89
N VAL A 208 -10.58 10.63 -2.62
CA VAL A 208 -11.76 9.96 -2.04
C VAL A 208 -12.04 8.62 -2.73
N GLY A 209 -11.09 7.70 -2.61
CA GLY A 209 -11.11 6.41 -3.29
C GLY A 209 -11.62 5.24 -2.47
N TYR A 210 -11.56 5.31 -1.13
CA TYR A 210 -11.90 4.16 -0.29
C TYR A 210 -13.38 4.06 0.06
N PRO A 211 -13.96 2.83 0.08
CA PRO A 211 -15.33 2.59 0.51
C PRO A 211 -15.67 3.14 1.89
N LYS A 212 -14.71 3.09 2.83
CA LYS A 212 -14.91 3.59 4.20
C LYS A 212 -15.31 5.07 4.24
N TYR A 213 -14.83 5.89 3.31
CA TYR A 213 -15.22 7.30 3.24
C TYR A 213 -16.70 7.44 2.93
N PHE A 214 -17.23 6.61 2.03
CA PHE A 214 -18.62 6.67 1.60
C PHE A 214 -19.56 6.08 2.65
N ASP A 215 -19.17 5.00 3.31
CA ASP A 215 -19.93 4.45 4.43
C ASP A 215 -20.04 5.47 5.58
N VAL A 216 -18.93 6.10 5.96
CA VAL A 216 -18.93 7.04 7.08
C VAL A 216 -19.59 8.37 6.72
N ALA A 217 -19.34 8.93 5.54
CA ALA A 217 -19.94 10.20 5.12
C ALA A 217 -21.40 10.07 4.66
N PHE A 218 -21.77 8.96 4.00
CA PHE A 218 -23.06 8.82 3.31
C PHE A 218 -23.88 7.58 3.69
N GLY A 219 -23.34 6.67 4.49
CA GLY A 219 -24.03 5.46 4.95
C GLY A 219 -24.25 4.40 3.86
N SER A 220 -23.48 4.43 2.76
CA SER A 220 -23.61 3.47 1.66
C SER A 220 -22.28 3.26 0.93
N THR A 221 -22.08 2.05 0.42
CA THR A 221 -20.93 1.66 -0.42
C THR A 221 -21.36 1.05 -1.77
N ASP A 222 -22.61 1.28 -2.18
CA ASP A 222 -23.25 0.62 -3.34
C ASP A 222 -22.60 0.94 -4.70
N MET A 223 -21.74 1.96 -4.73
CA MET A 223 -20.97 2.35 -5.91
C MET A 223 -19.73 1.46 -6.16
N PHE A 224 -19.32 0.64 -5.19
CA PHE A 224 -18.20 -0.29 -5.30
C PHE A 224 -18.67 -1.70 -5.62
N ASP A 225 -17.92 -2.40 -6.49
CA ASP A 225 -18.23 -3.78 -6.84
C ASP A 225 -17.35 -4.77 -6.04
N PHE A 226 -17.97 -5.39 -5.04
CA PHE A 226 -17.36 -6.46 -4.23
C PHE A 226 -17.70 -7.87 -4.72
N SER A 227 -18.38 -8.01 -5.86
CA SER A 227 -18.70 -9.31 -6.46
C SER A 227 -17.42 -10.11 -6.74
N GLY A 228 -17.52 -11.44 -6.70
CA GLY A 228 -16.38 -12.32 -6.94
C GLY A 228 -15.36 -12.40 -5.79
N GLN A 229 -15.52 -11.65 -4.69
CA GLN A 229 -14.74 -11.87 -3.48
C GLN A 229 -14.80 -13.35 -3.09
N PRO A 230 -13.65 -14.03 -2.91
CA PRO A 230 -13.63 -15.41 -2.45
C PRO A 230 -14.55 -15.52 -1.25
N SER A 231 -15.64 -16.27 -1.43
CA SER A 231 -16.70 -16.24 -0.43
C SER A 231 -16.12 -16.60 0.94
N PHE A 232 -16.41 -15.74 1.92
CA PHE A 232 -16.34 -16.00 3.36
C PHE A 232 -17.00 -17.34 3.78
N GLY A 233 -17.67 -18.00 2.83
CA GLY A 233 -18.39 -19.27 2.88
C GLY A 233 -17.56 -20.53 3.02
N ARG A 234 -16.28 -20.58 2.58
CA ARG A 234 -15.43 -21.77 2.89
C ARG A 234 -15.15 -21.90 4.39
N SER A 235 -15.17 -20.79 5.11
CA SER A 235 -15.05 -20.76 6.56
C SER A 235 -16.39 -20.58 7.27
N ALA A 236 -17.52 -20.26 6.63
CA ALA A 236 -18.81 -20.22 7.34
C ALA A 236 -19.26 -21.63 7.77
N MET A 237 -19.17 -22.62 6.88
CA MET A 237 -19.52 -24.01 7.19
C MET A 237 -18.49 -24.67 8.12
N GLN A 238 -17.20 -24.37 7.96
CA GLN A 238 -16.15 -24.85 8.87
C GLN A 238 -16.21 -24.15 10.24
N ARG A 239 -16.41 -22.83 10.31
CA ARG A 239 -16.64 -22.11 11.58
C ARG A 239 -17.90 -22.58 12.26
N MET A 240 -18.97 -22.82 11.51
CA MET A 240 -20.21 -23.40 12.05
C MET A 240 -19.98 -24.82 12.57
N ARG A 241 -19.22 -25.67 11.87
CA ARG A 241 -18.81 -27.01 12.35
C ARG A 241 -17.89 -26.94 13.57
N THR A 242 -16.97 -25.99 13.66
CA THR A 242 -16.08 -25.79 14.81
C THR A 242 -16.83 -25.27 16.03
N VAL A 243 -17.73 -24.30 15.84
CA VAL A 243 -18.60 -23.76 16.91
C VAL A 243 -19.61 -24.81 17.38
N LEU A 244 -20.22 -25.56 16.46
CA LEU A 244 -21.12 -26.69 16.80
C LEU A 244 -20.36 -27.81 17.53
N ARG A 245 -19.15 -28.18 17.10
CA ARG A 245 -18.35 -29.23 17.76
C ARG A 245 -17.80 -28.82 19.14
N ARG A 246 -17.54 -27.52 19.39
CA ARG A 246 -16.87 -27.07 20.63
C ARG A 246 -17.76 -26.32 21.62
N GLN A 247 -18.79 -25.60 21.19
CA GLN A 247 -19.59 -24.70 22.04
C GLN A 247 -21.10 -25.01 22.05
N GLY A 248 -21.55 -25.96 21.23
CA GLY A 248 -22.96 -26.33 21.12
C GLY A 248 -23.86 -25.18 20.63
N PRO A 249 -25.19 -25.29 20.79
CA PRO A 249 -26.17 -24.32 20.29
C PRO A 249 -26.02 -22.91 20.88
N VAL A 250 -25.51 -22.81 22.12
CA VAL A 250 -25.33 -21.54 22.84
C VAL A 250 -24.22 -20.68 22.22
N GLY A 251 -23.16 -21.30 21.70
CA GLY A 251 -22.10 -20.61 20.95
C GLY A 251 -22.62 -19.94 19.67
N LEU A 252 -23.56 -20.60 18.98
CA LEU A 252 -24.22 -20.09 17.79
C LEU A 252 -25.08 -18.85 18.11
N VAL A 253 -25.85 -18.89 19.20
CA VAL A 253 -26.67 -17.76 19.68
C VAL A 253 -25.80 -16.56 20.06
N ARG A 254 -24.67 -16.78 20.74
CA ARG A 254 -23.73 -15.70 21.09
C ARG A 254 -23.06 -15.10 19.85
N GLN A 255 -22.79 -15.90 18.84
CA GLN A 255 -22.22 -15.46 17.55
C GLN A 255 -23.25 -14.71 16.70
N LEU A 256 -24.52 -15.13 16.72
CA LEU A 256 -25.64 -14.40 16.13
C LEU A 256 -25.91 -13.07 16.85
N GLY A 257 -25.84 -13.03 18.18
CA GLY A 257 -25.94 -11.81 18.98
C GLY A 257 -24.83 -10.79 18.68
N ARG A 258 -23.63 -11.24 18.27
CA ARG A 258 -22.58 -10.34 17.75
C ARG A 258 -22.89 -9.77 16.37
N ARG A 259 -23.64 -10.50 15.54
CA ARG A 259 -24.12 -10.04 14.22
C ARG A 259 -25.34 -9.11 14.31
N LEU A 260 -26.10 -9.20 15.40
CA LEU A 260 -27.25 -8.33 15.71
C LEU A 260 -26.84 -7.08 16.50
N ARG A 261 -25.58 -6.64 16.41
CA ARG A 261 -25.18 -5.34 16.96
C ARG A 261 -25.93 -4.23 16.21
N PRO A 262 -26.53 -3.26 16.91
CA PRO A 262 -27.08 -2.09 16.23
C PRO A 262 -25.96 -1.41 15.44
N PRO A 263 -26.26 -0.87 14.25
CA PRO A 263 -25.25 -0.17 13.46
C PRO A 263 -24.60 0.92 14.31
N PRO A 264 -23.27 1.09 14.21
CA PRO A 264 -22.55 2.13 14.94
C PRO A 264 -23.22 3.49 14.72
N ARG A 265 -23.62 4.14 15.82
CA ARG A 265 -24.51 5.31 15.77
C ARG A 265 -23.77 6.63 15.64
N SER A 266 -22.55 6.71 16.17
CA SER A 266 -21.71 7.91 16.11
C SER A 266 -20.78 7.88 14.89
N LEU A 267 -20.26 9.05 14.49
CA LEU A 267 -19.23 9.17 13.47
C LEU A 267 -17.99 8.34 13.86
N GLU A 268 -17.60 8.46 15.12
CA GLU A 268 -16.44 7.83 15.74
C GLU A 268 -16.57 6.31 15.75
N ASP A 269 -17.76 5.78 16.07
CA ASP A 269 -18.00 4.34 16.04
C ASP A 269 -17.99 3.78 14.62
N ARG A 270 -18.51 4.52 13.64
CA ARG A 270 -18.44 4.13 12.23
C ARG A 270 -17.00 4.13 11.74
N TRP A 271 -16.22 5.16 12.09
CA TRP A 271 -14.82 5.26 11.71
C TRP A 271 -13.97 4.14 12.34
N VAL A 272 -14.15 3.86 13.64
CA VAL A 272 -13.45 2.77 14.34
C VAL A 272 -13.93 1.39 13.90
N SER A 273 -15.08 1.25 13.23
CA SER A 273 -15.53 -0.06 12.74
C SER A 273 -14.60 -0.69 11.69
N TYR A 274 -13.74 0.12 11.06
CA TYR A 274 -12.69 -0.31 10.12
C TYR A 274 -11.38 -0.73 10.81
N CYS A 275 -11.32 -0.62 12.14
CA CYS A 275 -10.18 -1.04 12.96
C CYS A 275 -10.37 -2.46 13.51
N GLY A 276 -9.28 -3.05 13.98
CA GLY A 276 -9.27 -4.24 14.80
C GLY A 276 -9.97 -4.03 16.16
N ALA A 277 -10.16 -5.12 16.89
CA ALA A 277 -10.80 -5.06 18.20
C ALA A 277 -9.91 -4.35 19.24
N GLU A 278 -10.52 -3.57 20.13
CA GLU A 278 -9.80 -3.00 21.27
C GLU A 278 -9.15 -4.09 22.16
N PRO A 279 -8.03 -3.79 22.83
CA PRO A 279 -7.20 -4.80 23.51
C PRO A 279 -7.99 -5.66 24.51
N VAL A 280 -8.83 -5.04 25.33
CA VAL A 280 -9.67 -5.70 26.34
C VAL A 280 -10.66 -6.70 25.73
N ARG A 281 -11.02 -6.51 24.46
CA ARG A 281 -11.97 -7.35 23.71
C ARG A 281 -11.28 -8.18 22.61
N HIS A 282 -9.97 -8.07 22.45
CA HIS A 282 -9.24 -8.71 21.38
C HIS A 282 -9.15 -10.23 21.63
N PRO A 283 -9.70 -11.07 20.73
CA PRO A 283 -9.86 -12.49 21.02
C PRO A 283 -8.53 -13.26 21.07
N MET A 284 -7.48 -12.74 20.43
CA MET A 284 -6.17 -13.39 20.37
C MET A 284 -5.19 -12.89 21.44
N LEU A 285 -5.49 -11.81 22.18
CA LEU A 285 -4.55 -11.31 23.19
C LEU A 285 -4.67 -12.11 24.49
N HIS A 286 -3.53 -12.38 25.12
CA HIS A 286 -3.51 -13.05 26.40
C HIS A 286 -3.93 -12.08 27.52
N PRO A 287 -4.76 -12.49 28.50
CA PRO A 287 -5.23 -11.60 29.57
C PRO A 287 -4.10 -10.94 30.38
N ARG A 288 -2.99 -11.66 30.62
CA ARG A 288 -1.82 -11.07 31.32
C ARG A 288 -1.18 -9.94 30.51
N PHE A 289 -1.10 -10.06 29.19
CA PHE A 289 -0.59 -8.99 28.34
C PHE A 289 -1.53 -7.78 28.38
N VAL A 290 -2.84 -7.99 28.29
CA VAL A 290 -3.83 -6.91 28.41
C VAL A 290 -3.70 -6.16 29.74
N GLN A 291 -3.42 -6.86 30.86
CA GLN A 291 -3.18 -6.22 32.15
C GLN A 291 -1.96 -5.28 32.15
N THR A 292 -0.92 -5.58 31.37
CA THR A 292 0.28 -4.72 31.27
C THR A 292 0.00 -3.37 30.62
N LEU A 293 -1.12 -3.24 29.88
CA LEU A 293 -1.51 -2.00 29.21
C LEU A 293 -2.16 -0.99 30.16
N GLY A 294 -2.52 -1.39 31.39
CA GLY A 294 -3.23 -0.53 32.32
C GLY A 294 -4.52 0.03 31.73
N SER A 295 -4.64 1.36 31.66
CA SER A 295 -5.79 2.07 31.07
C SER A 295 -5.59 2.46 29.60
N TYR A 296 -4.49 2.04 28.96
CA TYR A 296 -4.20 2.41 27.58
C TYR A 296 -5.27 1.87 26.62
N SER A 297 -5.78 2.74 25.73
CA SER A 297 -6.67 2.36 24.65
C SER A 297 -6.21 3.03 23.34
N PRO A 298 -5.96 2.25 22.26
CA PRO A 298 -5.60 2.81 20.97
C PRO A 298 -6.72 3.68 20.39
N ARG A 299 -7.97 3.41 20.75
CA ARG A 299 -9.15 4.13 20.25
C ARG A 299 -9.07 5.63 20.54
N GLY A 300 -8.63 6.01 21.74
CA GLY A 300 -8.55 7.42 22.13
C GLY A 300 -7.55 8.20 21.28
N GLY A 301 -6.34 7.67 21.12
CA GLY A 301 -5.31 8.27 20.27
C GLY A 301 -5.71 8.30 18.79
N TYR A 302 -6.34 7.23 18.32
CA TYR A 302 -6.84 7.13 16.95
C TYR A 302 -7.92 8.18 16.65
N LEU A 303 -8.91 8.35 17.53
CA LEU A 303 -9.99 9.32 17.34
C LEU A 303 -9.56 10.77 17.59
N ARG A 304 -8.57 11.01 18.45
CA ARG A 304 -8.07 12.38 18.72
C ARG A 304 -7.74 13.11 17.42
N VAL A 305 -7.06 12.44 16.49
CA VAL A 305 -6.67 13.03 15.20
C VAL A 305 -7.90 13.40 14.36
N LEU A 306 -9.00 12.63 14.42
CA LEU A 306 -10.23 12.96 13.71
C LEU A 306 -10.80 14.32 14.16
N HIS A 307 -10.64 14.64 15.44
CA HIS A 307 -11.09 15.90 16.05
C HIS A 307 -10.11 17.06 15.90
N GLU A 308 -8.87 16.82 15.46
CA GLU A 308 -7.89 17.87 15.16
C GLU A 308 -8.14 18.56 13.80
N ALA A 309 -8.96 17.95 12.93
CA ALA A 309 -9.30 18.51 11.63
C ALA A 309 -10.00 19.87 11.78
N ASN A 310 -9.55 20.89 11.03
CA ASN A 310 -10.10 22.24 11.09
C ASN A 310 -11.37 22.44 10.23
N THR A 311 -12.28 21.46 10.24
CA THR A 311 -13.53 21.46 9.46
C THR A 311 -14.61 20.70 10.21
N ASP A 312 -15.87 20.99 9.91
CA ASP A 312 -17.03 20.22 10.39
C ASP A 312 -17.53 19.17 9.39
N GLU A 313 -17.02 19.20 8.16
CA GLU A 313 -17.40 18.28 7.10
C GLU A 313 -16.90 16.87 7.38
N ILE A 314 -17.84 15.91 7.48
CA ILE A 314 -17.54 14.51 7.86
C ILE A 314 -16.52 13.89 6.90
N LEU A 315 -16.69 14.10 5.60
CA LEU A 315 -15.79 13.56 4.59
C LEU A 315 -14.36 14.06 4.81
N ASP A 316 -14.19 15.36 4.98
CA ASP A 316 -12.86 15.96 5.15
C ASP A 316 -12.22 15.61 6.50
N LYS A 317 -13.01 15.38 7.56
CA LYS A 317 -12.50 14.78 8.80
C LYS A 317 -11.89 13.40 8.55
N CYS A 318 -12.58 12.55 7.77
CA CYS A 318 -12.06 11.23 7.40
C CYS A 318 -10.79 11.32 6.54
N LEU A 319 -10.75 12.21 5.55
CA LEU A 319 -9.56 12.42 4.71
C LEU A 319 -8.39 12.97 5.54
N TYR A 320 -8.63 13.95 6.42
CA TYR A 320 -7.63 14.47 7.35
C TYR A 320 -7.05 13.37 8.23
N HIS A 321 -7.92 12.55 8.80
CA HIS A 321 -7.52 11.45 9.67
C HIS A 321 -6.60 10.48 8.92
N ASP A 322 -6.98 10.07 7.71
CA ASP A 322 -6.12 9.18 6.92
C ASP A 322 -4.81 9.84 6.49
N LEU A 323 -4.81 11.12 6.11
CA LEU A 323 -3.59 11.87 5.79
C LEU A 323 -2.61 11.91 6.98
N ARG A 324 -3.12 11.88 8.22
CA ARG A 324 -2.32 12.02 9.45
C ARG A 324 -2.02 10.69 10.14
N VAL A 325 -2.85 9.67 9.95
CA VAL A 325 -2.72 8.37 10.63
C VAL A 325 -2.38 7.27 9.66
N TYR A 326 -3.18 7.06 8.60
CA TYR A 326 -3.00 5.92 7.68
C TYR A 326 -1.86 6.14 6.68
N LEU A 327 -1.89 7.26 5.96
CA LEU A 327 -1.00 7.56 4.86
C LEU A 327 0.49 7.57 5.27
N PRO A 328 0.91 8.14 6.42
CA PRO A 328 2.31 8.07 6.83
C PRO A 328 2.84 6.64 6.99
N GLN A 329 1.99 5.72 7.44
CA GLN A 329 2.33 4.30 7.63
C GLN A 329 2.44 3.60 6.28
N PHE A 330 1.51 3.91 5.37
CA PHE A 330 1.51 3.40 4.02
C PHE A 330 2.73 3.88 3.23
N LEU A 331 3.10 5.15 3.36
CA LEU A 331 4.31 5.72 2.74
C LEU A 331 5.60 5.19 3.37
N ALA A 332 5.63 4.94 4.68
CA ALA A 332 6.76 4.28 5.31
C ALA A 332 6.95 2.85 4.76
N MET A 333 5.86 2.12 4.53
CA MET A 333 5.89 0.83 3.85
C MET A 333 6.36 0.98 2.39
N GLU A 334 5.81 1.91 1.63
CA GLU A 334 6.22 2.18 0.25
C GLU A 334 7.73 2.47 0.14
N ASP A 335 8.22 3.43 0.92
CA ASP A 335 9.63 3.81 0.93
C ASP A 335 10.51 2.62 1.32
N ARG A 336 10.21 1.94 2.43
CA ARG A 336 11.06 0.85 2.92
C ARG A 336 11.05 -0.37 2.01
N MET A 337 9.92 -0.71 1.40
CA MET A 337 9.82 -1.86 0.49
C MET A 337 10.53 -1.59 -0.84
N SER A 338 10.46 -0.37 -1.38
CA SER A 338 11.19 -0.01 -2.60
C SER A 338 12.69 0.16 -2.33
N MET A 339 13.06 0.78 -1.21
CA MET A 339 14.45 0.96 -0.80
C MET A 339 15.14 -0.34 -0.38
N ALA A 340 14.38 -1.37 0.03
CA ALA A 340 14.92 -2.72 0.23
C ALA A 340 15.62 -3.28 -1.03
N VAL A 341 15.23 -2.82 -2.22
CA VAL A 341 15.89 -3.14 -3.50
C VAL A 341 16.60 -1.94 -4.12
N SER A 342 16.82 -0.86 -3.36
CA SER A 342 17.44 0.39 -3.83
C SER A 342 16.72 1.00 -5.05
N LEU A 343 15.39 1.01 -5.04
CA LEU A 343 14.55 1.71 -6.00
C LEU A 343 13.95 2.94 -5.32
N GLU A 344 14.16 4.12 -5.88
CA GLU A 344 13.51 5.34 -5.40
C GLU A 344 12.06 5.37 -5.87
N SER A 345 11.10 5.39 -4.94
CA SER A 345 9.70 5.61 -5.26
C SER A 345 9.32 7.08 -5.18
N ARG A 346 8.45 7.54 -6.07
CA ARG A 346 7.94 8.92 -6.10
C ARG A 346 6.43 8.92 -6.24
N VAL A 347 5.76 9.80 -5.49
CA VAL A 347 4.30 9.84 -5.29
C VAL A 347 3.68 11.17 -5.76
N PRO A 348 3.56 11.45 -7.07
CA PRO A 348 3.21 12.79 -7.55
C PRO A 348 1.82 13.29 -7.12
N LEU A 349 0.88 12.37 -6.85
CA LEU A 349 -0.46 12.73 -6.37
C LEU A 349 -0.45 13.31 -4.94
N LEU A 350 0.66 13.17 -4.22
CA LEU A 350 0.91 13.72 -2.89
C LEU A 350 1.78 14.99 -2.91
N ASP A 351 2.06 15.56 -4.09
CA ASP A 351 2.65 16.90 -4.17
C ASP A 351 1.80 17.87 -3.34
N HIS A 352 2.46 18.66 -2.48
CA HIS A 352 1.76 19.50 -1.52
C HIS A 352 0.77 20.46 -2.20
N ARG A 353 1.02 20.88 -3.44
CA ARG A 353 0.12 21.74 -4.21
C ARG A 353 -1.17 21.03 -4.59
N VAL A 354 -1.09 19.73 -4.91
CA VAL A 354 -2.27 18.90 -5.18
C VAL A 354 -3.08 18.75 -3.88
N VAL A 355 -2.42 18.38 -2.79
CA VAL A 355 -3.06 18.15 -1.49
C VAL A 355 -3.69 19.44 -0.94
N GLU A 356 -2.99 20.56 -1.01
CA GLU A 356 -3.50 21.87 -0.59
C GLU A 356 -4.66 22.36 -1.45
N LEU A 357 -4.62 22.12 -2.77
CA LEU A 357 -5.75 22.42 -3.65
C LEU A 357 -6.98 21.58 -3.28
N ILE A 358 -6.83 20.28 -3.05
CA ILE A 358 -7.92 19.41 -2.58
C ILE A 358 -8.49 19.90 -1.23
N GLY A 359 -7.64 20.39 -0.32
CA GLY A 359 -8.06 21.00 0.94
C GLY A 359 -8.94 22.26 0.78
N ARG A 360 -8.88 22.93 -0.37
CA ARG A 360 -9.69 24.11 -0.69
C ARG A 360 -10.99 23.79 -1.42
N ILE A 361 -11.13 22.59 -1.98
CA ILE A 361 -12.33 22.19 -2.70
C ILE A 361 -13.43 21.81 -1.68
N PRO A 362 -14.66 22.32 -1.80
CA PRO A 362 -15.79 21.86 -0.98
C PRO A 362 -16.07 20.35 -1.18
N PRO A 363 -16.45 19.59 -0.13
CA PRO A 363 -16.78 18.17 -0.23
C PRO A 363 -17.82 17.82 -1.30
N ALA A 364 -18.82 18.70 -1.50
CA ALA A 364 -19.85 18.53 -2.52
C ALA A 364 -19.27 18.40 -3.95
N LEU A 365 -18.16 19.08 -4.23
CA LEU A 365 -17.47 18.99 -5.52
C LEU A 365 -16.54 17.77 -5.58
N LYS A 366 -16.00 17.28 -4.45
CA LYS A 366 -15.13 16.09 -4.42
C LYS A 366 -15.87 14.80 -4.82
N VAL A 367 -17.15 14.68 -4.43
CA VAL A 367 -17.91 13.42 -4.55
C VAL A 367 -19.34 13.58 -5.07
N SER A 368 -19.57 14.52 -6.00
CA SER A 368 -20.89 14.68 -6.65
C SER A 368 -21.40 13.34 -7.22
N GLY A 369 -22.66 13.03 -6.94
CA GLY A 369 -23.27 11.73 -7.30
C GLY A 369 -22.73 10.53 -6.52
N ARG A 370 -21.98 10.76 -5.43
CA ARG A 370 -21.27 9.72 -4.65
C ARG A 370 -20.30 8.90 -5.49
N GLN A 371 -19.73 9.49 -6.54
CA GLN A 371 -18.75 8.83 -7.39
C GLN A 371 -17.36 8.88 -6.74
N PRO A 372 -16.72 7.71 -6.48
CA PRO A 372 -15.33 7.67 -6.01
C PRO A 372 -14.39 8.27 -7.03
N LYS A 373 -13.41 9.04 -6.56
CA LYS A 373 -12.39 9.65 -7.42
C LYS A 373 -12.94 10.53 -8.53
N ARG A 374 -14.13 11.16 -8.33
CA ARG A 374 -14.77 12.02 -9.35
C ARG A 374 -13.78 12.99 -9.97
N LEU A 375 -13.11 13.80 -9.16
CA LEU A 375 -12.18 14.82 -9.66
C LEU A 375 -11.05 14.22 -10.49
N LEU A 376 -10.46 13.12 -10.02
CA LEU A 376 -9.41 12.42 -10.78
C LEU A 376 -9.95 11.85 -12.10
N LYS A 377 -11.13 11.24 -12.09
CA LYS A 377 -11.80 10.71 -13.30
C LYS A 377 -12.06 11.81 -14.34
N GLU A 378 -12.47 13.00 -13.91
CA GLU A 378 -12.73 14.14 -14.79
C GLU A 378 -11.43 14.62 -15.46
N ILE A 379 -10.35 14.85 -14.69
CA ILE A 379 -9.10 15.38 -15.26
C ILE A 379 -8.36 14.37 -16.16
N VAL A 380 -8.55 13.06 -15.93
CA VAL A 380 -7.92 11.99 -16.74
C VAL A 380 -8.82 11.46 -17.85
N ARG A 381 -10.07 11.94 -17.96
CA ARG A 381 -10.99 11.58 -19.05
C ARG A 381 -10.34 11.58 -20.45
N PRO A 382 -9.50 12.57 -20.83
CA PRO A 382 -8.87 12.57 -22.15
C PRO A 382 -7.61 11.69 -22.24
N LEU A 383 -7.17 11.06 -21.15
CA LEU A 383 -5.87 10.38 -21.03
C LEU A 383 -5.95 8.87 -20.83
N LEU A 384 -7.14 8.36 -20.53
CA LEU A 384 -7.35 6.96 -20.17
C LEU A 384 -8.52 6.36 -20.95
N PRO A 385 -8.44 5.07 -21.33
CA PRO A 385 -9.56 4.37 -21.92
C PRO A 385 -10.72 4.25 -20.93
N GLU A 386 -11.94 4.25 -21.45
CA GLU A 386 -13.17 4.21 -20.65
C GLU A 386 -13.24 2.99 -19.72
N GLY A 387 -12.77 1.82 -20.19
CA GLY A 387 -12.74 0.59 -19.39
C GLY A 387 -11.89 0.67 -18.13
N ILE A 388 -10.92 1.59 -18.05
CA ILE A 388 -10.15 1.85 -16.83
C ILE A 388 -10.83 2.92 -15.97
N ARG A 389 -11.35 3.98 -16.60
CA ARG A 389 -11.96 5.12 -15.90
C ARG A 389 -13.24 4.74 -15.14
N GLU A 390 -14.10 3.93 -15.76
CA GLU A 390 -15.40 3.56 -15.18
C GLU A 390 -15.38 2.29 -14.34
N ARG A 391 -14.19 1.72 -14.16
CA ARG A 391 -13.98 0.48 -13.41
C ARG A 391 -14.46 0.62 -11.95
N ARG A 392 -15.22 -0.37 -11.47
CA ARG A 392 -15.80 -0.43 -10.11
C ARG A 392 -15.31 -1.60 -9.26
N ASP A 393 -14.67 -2.58 -9.89
CA ASP A 393 -14.12 -3.80 -9.30
C ASP A 393 -12.63 -3.66 -8.93
N LYS A 394 -12.11 -2.41 -8.85
CA LYS A 394 -10.71 -2.15 -8.44
C LYS A 394 -10.44 -2.71 -7.06
N ARG A 395 -9.35 -3.49 -6.93
CA ARG A 395 -8.95 -4.10 -5.66
C ARG A 395 -7.72 -3.39 -5.09
N PRO A 396 -7.64 -3.14 -3.78
CA PRO A 396 -6.43 -2.61 -3.17
C PRO A 396 -5.38 -3.73 -3.06
N PHE A 397 -4.43 -3.78 -4.01
CA PHE A 397 -3.31 -4.75 -4.07
C PHE A 397 -3.72 -6.18 -3.67
N PRO A 398 -4.52 -6.86 -4.50
CA PRO A 398 -5.14 -8.13 -4.14
C PRO A 398 -4.08 -9.25 -4.14
N VAL A 399 -3.60 -9.64 -2.94
CA VAL A 399 -2.69 -10.79 -2.75
C VAL A 399 -3.54 -11.99 -2.31
N PRO A 400 -3.33 -13.20 -2.85
CA PRO A 400 -4.12 -14.41 -2.56
C PRO A 400 -3.78 -15.03 -1.19
N MET A 401 -3.90 -14.23 -0.13
CA MET A 401 -3.54 -14.62 1.23
C MET A 401 -4.38 -15.77 1.77
N TRP A 402 -5.64 -15.88 1.34
CA TRP A 402 -6.52 -17.00 1.71
C TRP A 402 -5.97 -18.31 1.18
N GLU A 403 -5.70 -18.37 -0.13
CA GLU A 403 -5.17 -19.55 -0.79
C GLU A 403 -3.78 -19.93 -0.25
N TRP A 404 -2.94 -18.93 0.05
CA TRP A 404 -1.59 -19.18 0.54
C TRP A 404 -1.57 -19.65 2.00
N PHE A 405 -2.32 -19.01 2.90
CA PHE A 405 -2.33 -19.40 4.32
C PHE A 405 -3.11 -20.68 4.59
N ASP A 406 -4.11 -21.02 3.77
CA ASP A 406 -4.80 -22.31 3.86
C ASP A 406 -4.08 -23.42 3.07
N GLY A 407 -3.16 -23.05 2.18
CA GLY A 407 -2.42 -23.94 1.29
C GLY A 407 -0.93 -24.00 1.58
N GLU A 408 -0.12 -23.50 0.64
CA GLU A 408 1.35 -23.66 0.62
C GLU A 408 2.06 -23.13 1.87
N LEU A 409 1.54 -22.09 2.51
CA LEU A 409 2.12 -21.49 3.71
C LEU A 409 1.47 -21.97 5.01
N ALA A 410 0.47 -22.85 4.97
CA ALA A 410 -0.24 -23.30 6.15
C ALA A 410 0.69 -23.97 7.18
N GLY A 411 1.69 -24.73 6.71
CA GLY A 411 2.73 -25.33 7.55
C GLY A 411 3.57 -24.27 8.25
N THR A 412 4.15 -23.34 7.48
CA THR A 412 4.98 -22.24 7.99
C THR A 412 4.23 -21.37 9.01
N VAL A 413 2.98 -21.00 8.70
CA VAL A 413 2.09 -20.25 9.61
C VAL A 413 1.94 -20.99 10.94
N ARG A 414 1.66 -22.29 10.87
CA ARG A 414 1.47 -23.14 12.06
C ARG A 414 2.75 -23.26 12.87
N ASP A 415 3.89 -23.46 12.22
CA ASP A 415 5.19 -23.65 12.88
C ASP A 415 5.63 -22.38 13.62
N ILE A 416 5.39 -21.20 13.03
CA ILE A 416 5.66 -19.92 13.69
C ILE A 416 4.70 -19.73 14.87
N LEU A 417 3.39 -19.71 14.61
CA LEU A 417 2.39 -19.33 15.62
C LEU A 417 2.19 -20.36 16.72
N ARG A 418 2.52 -21.63 16.50
CA ARG A 418 2.39 -22.71 17.50
C ARG A 418 3.73 -23.17 18.08
N SER A 419 4.83 -22.49 17.75
CA SER A 419 6.11 -22.71 18.42
C SER A 419 6.01 -22.42 19.93
N THR A 420 6.84 -23.09 20.72
CA THR A 420 6.97 -22.82 22.16
C THR A 420 7.31 -21.36 22.44
N GLN A 421 8.21 -20.76 21.65
CA GLN A 421 8.56 -19.33 21.75
C GLN A 421 7.33 -18.42 21.66
N CYS A 422 6.48 -18.59 20.64
CA CYS A 422 5.28 -17.79 20.45
C CYS A 422 4.25 -18.01 21.58
N LEU A 423 4.03 -19.27 21.96
CA LEU A 423 3.03 -19.65 22.95
C LEU A 423 3.39 -19.19 24.36
N ASP A 424 4.67 -19.23 24.72
CA ASP A 424 5.16 -18.88 26.05
C ASP A 424 5.46 -17.37 26.19
N ARG A 425 5.53 -16.61 25.08
CA ARG A 425 5.76 -15.16 25.06
C ARG A 425 4.73 -14.38 25.88
N GLY A 426 3.53 -14.94 26.04
CA GLY A 426 2.48 -14.36 26.87
C GLY A 426 1.78 -13.14 26.26
N VAL A 427 2.03 -12.83 24.98
CA VAL A 427 1.32 -11.78 24.22
C VAL A 427 0.00 -12.32 23.67
N PHE A 428 0.05 -13.49 23.01
CA PHE A 428 -1.11 -14.11 22.38
C PHE A 428 -1.67 -15.26 23.23
N HIS A 429 -2.96 -15.54 23.07
CA HIS A 429 -3.63 -16.61 23.81
C HIS A 429 -3.27 -17.99 23.22
N PRO A 430 -2.57 -18.87 23.95
CA PRO A 430 -2.06 -20.13 23.40
C PRO A 430 -3.14 -21.03 22.80
N ASP A 431 -4.26 -21.19 23.49
CA ASP A 431 -5.35 -22.04 23.01
C ASP A 431 -6.04 -21.51 21.74
N ARG A 432 -5.99 -20.19 21.52
CA ARG A 432 -6.52 -19.57 20.31
C ARG A 432 -5.60 -19.78 19.12
N LEU A 433 -4.29 -19.72 19.33
CA LEU A 433 -3.29 -20.04 18.31
C LEU A 433 -3.32 -21.51 17.88
N ARG A 434 -3.79 -22.39 18.77
CA ARG A 434 -4.02 -23.82 18.49
C ARG A 434 -5.33 -24.12 17.77
N GLU A 435 -6.16 -23.12 17.47
CA GLU A 435 -7.33 -23.30 16.61
C GLU A 435 -6.90 -23.54 15.15
N ASP A 436 -7.59 -24.43 14.44
CA ASP A 436 -7.15 -24.91 13.11
C ASP A 436 -7.52 -23.98 11.94
N VAL A 437 -8.46 -23.06 12.15
CA VAL A 437 -8.92 -22.15 11.09
C VAL A 437 -8.92 -20.72 11.62
N MET A 438 -7.96 -19.93 11.16
CA MET A 438 -7.89 -18.49 11.38
C MET A 438 -7.95 -17.79 10.03
N SER A 439 -8.64 -16.64 9.95
CA SER A 439 -8.68 -15.88 8.71
C SER A 439 -7.35 -15.13 8.49
N PRO A 440 -6.96 -14.82 7.25
CA PRO A 440 -5.76 -14.05 6.94
C PRO A 440 -5.68 -12.70 7.67
N GLU A 441 -6.82 -12.04 7.92
CA GLU A 441 -6.88 -10.78 8.68
C GLU A 441 -6.44 -10.97 10.14
N VAL A 442 -6.57 -12.18 10.68
CA VAL A 442 -6.06 -12.55 12.01
C VAL A 442 -4.63 -13.06 11.90
N VAL A 443 -4.33 -13.94 10.94
CA VAL A 443 -3.01 -14.58 10.80
C VAL A 443 -1.92 -13.56 10.46
N TRP A 444 -2.19 -12.65 9.53
CA TRP A 444 -1.22 -11.68 9.03
C TRP A 444 -0.56 -10.85 10.14
N PRO A 445 -1.32 -10.13 10.99
CA PRO A 445 -0.70 -9.33 12.04
C PRO A 445 0.01 -10.17 13.10
N LEU A 446 -0.48 -11.37 13.41
CA LEU A 446 0.15 -12.24 14.40
C LEU A 446 1.53 -12.75 13.94
N ILE A 447 1.63 -13.20 12.68
CA ILE A 447 2.91 -13.65 12.12
C ILE A 447 3.89 -12.49 12.03
N ASN A 448 3.43 -11.32 11.59
CA ASN A 448 4.29 -10.15 11.50
C ASN A 448 4.87 -9.77 12.87
N LEU A 449 4.04 -9.72 13.91
CA LEU A 449 4.51 -9.43 15.26
C LEU A 449 5.45 -10.51 15.80
N GLU A 450 5.11 -11.79 15.64
CA GLU A 450 5.95 -12.88 16.13
C GLU A 450 7.32 -12.91 15.43
N LEU A 451 7.36 -12.74 14.11
CA LEU A 451 8.62 -12.63 13.38
C LEU A 451 9.40 -11.38 13.76
N TRP A 452 8.72 -10.24 13.97
CA TRP A 452 9.37 -9.03 14.46
C TRP A 452 10.04 -9.24 15.83
N PHE A 453 9.36 -9.91 16.77
CA PHE A 453 9.95 -10.28 18.04
C PHE A 453 11.21 -11.13 17.85
N ARG A 454 11.15 -12.18 17.03
CA ARG A 454 12.29 -13.06 16.79
C ARG A 454 13.48 -12.34 16.17
N ILE A 455 13.23 -11.45 15.21
CA ILE A 455 14.27 -10.72 14.48
C ILE A 455 14.91 -9.65 15.38
N PHE A 456 14.11 -8.88 16.11
CA PHE A 456 14.60 -7.65 16.74
C PHE A 456 14.71 -7.71 18.27
N VAL A 457 13.82 -8.44 18.94
CA VAL A 457 13.80 -8.54 20.41
C VAL A 457 14.63 -9.73 20.86
N ASP A 458 14.28 -10.93 20.36
CA ASP A 458 14.91 -12.19 20.77
C ASP A 458 16.26 -12.39 20.08
N ARG A 459 16.44 -11.81 18.88
CA ARG A 459 17.61 -11.99 18.00
C ARG A 459 17.88 -13.47 17.69
N ASP A 460 16.82 -14.21 17.39
CA ASP A 460 16.90 -15.62 17.01
C ASP A 460 17.81 -15.76 15.76
N PRO A 461 18.93 -16.51 15.85
CA PRO A 461 19.92 -16.57 14.77
C PRO A 461 19.33 -17.00 13.42
N HIS A 462 18.37 -17.93 13.42
CA HIS A 462 17.75 -18.44 12.20
C HIS A 462 16.98 -17.33 11.48
N TRP A 463 16.17 -16.57 12.22
CA TRP A 463 15.35 -15.51 11.63
C TRP A 463 16.15 -14.25 11.30
N VAL A 464 17.20 -13.95 12.07
CA VAL A 464 18.15 -12.87 11.75
C VAL A 464 18.92 -13.18 10.46
N GLU A 465 19.35 -14.43 10.26
CA GLU A 465 20.00 -14.86 9.02
C GLU A 465 19.03 -14.79 7.84
N GLN A 466 17.80 -15.30 7.98
CA GLN A 466 16.78 -15.19 6.94
C GLN A 466 16.48 -13.73 6.57
N ALA A 467 16.38 -12.84 7.56
CA ALA A 467 16.20 -11.42 7.34
C ALA A 467 17.34 -10.77 6.55
N ALA A 468 18.58 -11.26 6.74
CA ALA A 468 19.75 -10.78 6.01
C ALA A 468 19.81 -11.29 4.55
N THR A 469 19.01 -12.28 4.17
CA THR A 469 19.07 -12.92 2.84
C THR A 469 18.81 -11.94 1.69
N LEU A 470 17.97 -10.90 1.88
CA LEU A 470 17.80 -9.84 0.87
C LEU A 470 19.06 -9.00 0.69
N ALA A 471 19.86 -8.80 1.75
CA ALA A 471 21.10 -8.03 1.71
C ALA A 471 22.27 -8.79 1.06
N THR A 472 22.27 -10.13 1.13
CA THR A 472 23.33 -11.00 0.59
C THR A 472 22.98 -11.67 -0.75
N SER A 473 21.73 -11.54 -1.18
CA SER A 473 21.17 -12.07 -2.41
C SER A 473 21.79 -11.45 -3.69
N ARG A 474 22.90 -12.04 -4.17
CA ARG A 474 22.97 -12.40 -5.60
C ARG A 474 22.21 -13.72 -5.74
N LEU A 475 20.87 -13.69 -5.76
CA LEU A 475 20.09 -14.92 -5.78
C LEU A 475 20.16 -15.59 -7.16
N VAL A 476 20.87 -16.71 -7.12
CA VAL A 476 21.05 -17.73 -8.14
C VAL A 476 19.69 -18.21 -8.67
N HIS A 477 19.52 -18.18 -9.98
CA HIS A 477 18.51 -18.99 -10.67
C HIS A 477 18.83 -20.48 -10.42
N SER A 478 18.08 -21.15 -9.55
CA SER A 478 17.95 -22.60 -9.63
C SER A 478 17.06 -22.93 -10.83
N GLY A 479 17.65 -22.89 -12.02
CA GLY A 479 17.05 -23.40 -13.25
C GLY A 479 16.80 -24.90 -13.11
N GLY A 480 15.58 -25.32 -13.42
CA GLY A 480 15.19 -26.71 -13.42
C GLY A 480 16.05 -27.57 -14.34
N THR A 481 16.35 -28.77 -13.88
CA THR A 481 16.90 -29.88 -14.66
C THR A 481 16.10 -30.12 -15.94
N PRO A 482 16.74 -30.22 -17.12
CA PRO A 482 16.11 -30.80 -18.30
C PRO A 482 16.23 -32.33 -18.25
N VAL A 483 15.10 -33.01 -18.36
CA VAL A 483 14.99 -34.45 -18.59
C VAL A 483 15.44 -34.76 -20.02
N GLY A 484 16.49 -35.58 -20.14
CA GLY A 484 16.64 -36.65 -21.14
C GLY A 484 16.65 -36.31 -22.63
N ALA A 485 17.84 -36.19 -23.22
CA ALA A 485 18.10 -36.67 -24.58
C ALA A 485 19.55 -37.15 -24.70
N ARG A 486 19.75 -38.39 -25.14
CA ARG A 486 21.07 -39.04 -25.35
C ARG A 486 21.84 -38.37 -26.51
N PRO A 487 23.18 -38.41 -26.51
CA PRO A 487 23.99 -37.79 -27.55
C PRO A 487 24.14 -38.71 -28.77
N ALA A 488 24.08 -38.14 -29.96
CA ALA A 488 24.58 -38.74 -31.19
C ALA A 488 25.70 -37.87 -31.76
N HIS A 489 26.70 -38.56 -32.28
CA HIS A 489 28.04 -38.11 -32.61
C HIS A 489 28.16 -37.21 -33.86
N LEU A 490 29.22 -36.40 -33.86
CA LEU A 490 30.12 -36.03 -34.96
C LEU A 490 29.54 -35.31 -36.20
N HIS A 491 29.94 -34.04 -36.41
CA HIS A 491 30.94 -33.63 -37.41
C HIS A 491 31.01 -32.09 -37.56
N HIS A 492 32.22 -31.54 -37.45
CA HIS A 492 32.65 -30.26 -38.05
C HIS A 492 32.86 -30.47 -39.58
N PRO A 493 32.87 -29.43 -40.46
CA PRO A 493 33.75 -28.25 -40.31
C PRO A 493 33.30 -26.88 -40.91
N ALA A 494 34.00 -25.84 -40.42
CA ALA A 494 34.59 -24.65 -41.10
C ALA A 494 33.84 -23.75 -42.12
N GLY A 495 34.11 -22.43 -41.99
CA GLY A 495 34.03 -21.40 -43.06
C GLY A 495 33.26 -20.13 -42.64
N SER A 496 33.90 -19.08 -42.11
CA SER A 496 34.58 -17.95 -42.77
C SER A 496 33.68 -16.82 -43.34
N ASN A 497 33.97 -15.60 -42.87
CA ASN A 497 33.92 -14.28 -43.53
C ASN A 497 32.57 -13.53 -43.75
N ALA A 498 32.48 -12.41 -43.02
CA ALA A 498 32.27 -11.04 -43.49
C ALA A 498 31.37 -10.76 -44.72
N CYS A 499 30.37 -9.88 -44.56
CA CYS A 499 30.28 -8.66 -45.37
C CYS A 499 29.25 -7.67 -44.82
N ALA A 500 29.53 -6.39 -45.08
CA ALA A 500 28.76 -5.23 -44.68
C ALA A 500 27.65 -4.86 -45.68
N SER A 501 26.81 -3.91 -45.23
CA SER A 501 26.24 -2.77 -46.00
C SER A 501 24.75 -2.78 -46.37
N LEU A 502 24.18 -1.56 -46.20
CA LEU A 502 22.98 -0.97 -46.86
C LEU A 502 21.61 -1.49 -46.35
N GLN A 503 20.56 -0.69 -46.12
CA GLN A 503 20.15 0.53 -46.81
C GLN A 503 19.06 1.29 -46.01
N ARG A 504 18.99 2.62 -46.21
CA ARG A 504 17.98 3.56 -45.67
C ARG A 504 16.64 3.48 -46.43
N ARG A 505 15.53 3.83 -45.73
CA ARG A 505 14.24 4.49 -46.15
C ARG A 505 13.07 3.80 -45.43
N ALA A 506 11.99 4.43 -44.98
CA ALA A 506 11.46 5.78 -45.15
C ALA A 506 10.59 6.17 -43.93
N ILE A 507 10.66 7.46 -43.56
CA ILE A 507 9.74 8.11 -42.61
C ILE A 507 8.50 8.56 -43.40
N ARG A 508 7.31 8.14 -42.98
CA ARG A 508 6.04 8.76 -43.40
C ARG A 508 5.50 9.64 -42.27
N ARG A 509 5.35 10.92 -42.59
CA ARG A 509 4.65 11.95 -41.81
C ARG A 509 3.16 11.62 -41.73
N VAL A 510 2.55 11.76 -40.55
CA VAL A 510 1.10 11.85 -40.38
C VAL A 510 0.79 13.27 -39.89
N ASN A 511 0.03 14.00 -40.70
CA ASN A 511 -0.52 15.32 -40.38
C ASN A 511 -1.75 15.14 -39.47
N PHE A 512 -1.85 15.95 -38.41
CA PHE A 512 -3.11 16.21 -37.74
C PHE A 512 -3.44 17.70 -37.87
N SER A 513 -4.53 17.98 -38.57
CA SER A 513 -5.15 19.30 -38.75
C SER A 513 -6.56 19.25 -38.19
N GLY A 514 -6.85 20.07 -37.16
CA GLY A 514 -8.20 20.26 -36.60
C GLY A 514 -8.17 21.01 -35.25
N PRO A 515 -9.17 21.85 -34.92
CA PRO A 515 -8.90 23.20 -34.40
C PRO A 515 -9.44 23.43 -32.98
N ILE A 516 -8.58 23.41 -31.95
CA ILE A 516 -8.83 24.04 -30.63
C ILE A 516 -7.49 24.50 -30.03
N PHE A 517 -6.82 25.45 -30.67
CA PHE A 517 -5.65 26.14 -30.10
C PHE A 517 -5.62 27.60 -30.56
N GLN A 518 -6.53 28.39 -30.01
CA GLN A 518 -6.37 29.84 -29.93
C GLN A 518 -7.03 30.30 -28.63
N VAL A 519 -6.21 30.43 -27.60
CA VAL A 519 -6.24 31.42 -26.50
C VAL A 519 -5.16 30.97 -25.53
N LEU A 520 -4.04 31.69 -25.54
CA LEU A 520 -2.91 31.76 -24.57
C LEU A 520 -1.59 31.97 -25.33
N ARG A 521 -1.51 33.10 -26.02
CA ARG A 521 -0.25 33.76 -26.35
C ARG A 521 -0.47 35.24 -26.11
N MET A 522 -0.28 35.69 -24.87
CA MET A 522 0.06 37.08 -24.52
C MET A 522 0.21 37.19 -23.00
N ALA A 523 1.44 37.13 -22.51
CA ALA A 523 1.96 37.89 -21.35
C ALA A 523 3.34 37.35 -20.96
N VAL A 524 4.35 37.61 -21.79
CA VAL A 524 5.75 37.66 -21.35
C VAL A 524 6.37 38.86 -22.03
N LEU A 525 6.49 39.96 -21.29
CA LEU A 525 7.40 41.05 -21.62
C LEU A 525 8.54 41.02 -20.60
N PRO A 526 9.81 40.94 -21.04
CA PRO A 526 10.95 41.28 -20.22
C PRO A 526 11.51 42.66 -20.60
N LYS A 527 12.15 43.33 -19.62
CA LYS A 527 13.36 44.21 -19.68
C LYS A 527 13.19 45.48 -18.81
N THR A 528 13.81 45.53 -17.63
CA THR A 528 15.15 46.10 -17.29
C THR A 528 15.26 47.62 -17.37
N GLY A 529 15.52 48.23 -16.20
CA GLY A 529 16.48 49.33 -15.96
C GLY A 529 16.05 50.77 -16.28
N VAL A 530 15.73 51.56 -15.24
CA VAL A 530 16.57 52.60 -14.60
C VAL A 530 16.15 52.70 -13.14
#